data_AF-A0AAC9LH40-F1
#
_entry.id   AF-A0AAC9LH40-F1
#
_cell.length_a   1.000
_cell.length_b   1.000
_cell.length_c   1.000
_cell.angle_alpha   90.00
_cell.angle_beta   90.00
_cell.angle_gamma   90.00
#
_symmetry.space_group_name_H-M   'P 1'
#
loop_
_entity.id
_entity.type
_entity.pdbx_description
1 polymer ?
#
loop_
_entity_poly.entity_id
_entity_poly.type
_entity_poly.pdbx_seq_one_letter_code
_entity_poly.pdbx_strand_id
1 'polypeptide(L)'
;MYRKVGGTAVDLMQDDARRQDAEPAEVTDPAAMLALIRQQQRRTENQLFSGFTVIPLSFGAAWLLGYAVLFLVIRPEPLLPIGQGPALLIYFMLLGMACVCTWFVVARSSRGLRGGSQQSAAMYGISWMVGMVGTAAVLIAVMPLGVSPGAADLLWSAAPGLMAGMLLLSGGAVFSDVWQYGIGLWIVASTAASAFAGIPFHYLVMSLAGGGGLLVFGVFQLRAERRADRAALPAGDGA
;
A
#
# COMPACT_ATOMS: atom_id res chain seq x y z
N MET A 1 -63.08 14.01 53.82
CA MET A 1 -63.07 15.48 53.89
C MET A 1 -61.64 15.95 53.56
N TYR A 2 -61.52 16.60 52.41
CA TYR A 2 -60.39 17.27 51.73
C TYR A 2 -58.99 17.35 52.41
N ARG A 3 -57.97 16.80 51.75
CA ARG A 3 -56.53 17.06 52.01
C ARG A 3 -56.11 18.29 51.20
N LYS A 4 -55.66 19.33 51.89
CA LYS A 4 -55.26 20.65 51.36
C LYS A 4 -54.04 20.48 50.44
N VAL A 5 -54.24 20.58 49.13
CA VAL A 5 -53.19 20.72 48.11
C VAL A 5 -52.82 22.20 48.06
N GLY A 6 -51.61 22.54 48.49
CA GLY A 6 -51.09 23.90 48.51
C GLY A 6 -49.60 23.88 48.22
N GLY A 7 -49.23 23.43 47.02
CA GLY A 7 -47.92 23.70 46.42
C GLY A 7 -48.09 24.92 45.52
N THR A 8 -47.56 26.06 45.96
CA THR A 8 -47.72 27.38 45.36
C THR A 8 -47.01 27.43 44.00
N ALA A 9 -47.62 28.08 43.00
CA ALA A 9 -47.06 28.27 41.65
C ALA A 9 -45.65 28.89 41.60
N VAL A 10 -45.19 29.48 42.71
CA VAL A 10 -43.83 29.99 42.91
C VAL A 10 -42.79 28.87 42.98
N ASP A 11 -43.15 27.70 43.51
CA ASP A 11 -42.26 26.54 43.63
C ASP A 11 -42.02 25.88 42.26
N LEU A 12 -43.05 25.85 41.41
CA LEU A 12 -42.94 25.39 40.02
C LEU A 12 -42.14 26.36 39.13
N MET A 13 -42.24 27.68 39.37
CA MET A 13 -41.41 28.68 38.68
C MET A 13 -39.95 28.66 39.15
N GLN A 14 -39.68 28.37 40.42
CA GLN A 14 -38.31 28.20 40.93
C GLN A 14 -37.67 26.89 40.44
N ASP A 15 -38.46 25.83 40.23
CA ASP A 15 -37.99 24.57 39.66
C ASP A 15 -37.72 24.69 38.14
N ASP A 16 -38.52 25.48 37.41
CA ASP A 16 -38.25 25.82 36.00
C ASP A 16 -37.02 26.72 35.82
N ALA A 17 -36.81 27.69 36.73
CA ALA A 17 -35.62 28.54 36.73
C ALA A 17 -34.34 27.74 37.04
N ARG A 18 -34.40 26.76 37.97
CA ARG A 18 -33.28 25.83 38.22
C ARG A 18 -33.01 24.85 37.07
N ARG A 19 -34.02 24.52 36.28
CA ARG A 19 -33.87 23.67 35.08
C ARG A 19 -33.32 24.43 33.87
N GLN A 20 -33.45 25.76 33.84
CA GLN A 20 -32.90 26.60 32.77
C GLN A 20 -31.41 26.93 32.96
N ASP A 21 -30.87 26.81 34.18
CA ASP A 21 -29.43 26.96 34.46
C ASP A 21 -28.62 25.67 34.27
N ALA A 22 -29.27 24.56 33.94
CA ALA A 22 -28.61 23.43 33.31
C ALA A 22 -28.54 23.68 31.81
N GLU A 23 -27.70 24.66 31.42
CA GLU A 23 -27.11 24.67 30.09
C GLU A 23 -26.65 23.23 29.80
N PRO A 24 -27.17 22.56 28.75
CA PRO A 24 -26.49 21.39 28.26
C PRO A 24 -25.22 21.91 27.60
N ALA A 25 -24.17 22.14 28.39
CA ALA A 25 -22.78 22.30 27.94
C ALA A 25 -22.23 20.98 27.35
N GLU A 26 -23.11 20.19 26.76
CA GLU A 26 -22.87 18.87 26.17
C GLU A 26 -23.61 18.75 24.83
N VAL A 27 -23.77 19.89 24.12
CA VAL A 27 -24.07 19.89 22.70
C VAL A 27 -22.97 20.68 21.99
N THR A 28 -22.00 19.93 21.46
CA THR A 28 -21.09 20.35 20.37
C THR A 28 -19.91 21.25 20.77
N ASP A 29 -18.92 20.72 21.50
CA ASP A 29 -17.58 21.28 21.37
C ASP A 29 -17.01 20.93 19.98
N PRO A 30 -16.83 21.90 19.07
CA PRO A 30 -16.28 21.63 17.74
C PRO A 30 -14.86 21.07 17.82
N ALA A 31 -14.11 21.38 18.88
CA ALA A 31 -12.78 20.82 19.11
C ALA A 31 -12.86 19.34 19.52
N ALA A 32 -13.80 18.96 20.39
CA ALA A 32 -14.07 17.56 20.72
C ALA A 32 -14.62 16.76 19.52
N MET A 33 -15.53 17.33 18.72
CA MET A 33 -15.98 16.68 17.47
C MET A 33 -14.85 16.58 16.44
N LEU A 34 -14.01 17.60 16.27
CA LEU A 34 -12.84 17.55 15.38
C LEU A 34 -11.80 16.56 15.89
N ALA A 35 -11.61 16.47 17.21
CA ALA A 35 -10.74 15.48 17.83
C ALA A 35 -11.27 14.06 17.63
N LEU A 36 -12.59 13.84 17.76
CA LEU A 36 -13.26 12.58 17.46
C LEU A 36 -13.17 12.23 15.97
N ILE A 37 -13.39 13.19 15.06
CA ILE A 37 -13.24 12.99 13.61
C ILE A 37 -11.78 12.66 13.29
N ARG A 38 -10.81 13.37 13.86
CA ARG A 38 -9.37 13.07 13.68
C ARG A 38 -8.99 11.72 14.28
N GLN A 39 -9.58 11.34 15.41
CA GLN A 39 -9.35 10.06 16.07
C GLN A 39 -9.99 8.90 15.28
N GLN A 40 -11.18 9.12 14.72
CA GLN A 40 -11.84 8.19 13.81
C GLN A 40 -11.08 8.10 12.48
N GLN A 41 -10.64 9.22 11.88
CA GLN A 41 -9.79 9.24 10.70
C GLN A 41 -8.48 8.48 10.95
N ARG A 42 -7.79 8.73 12.07
CA ARG A 42 -6.57 7.98 12.45
C ARG A 42 -6.83 6.48 12.68
N ARG A 43 -7.97 6.12 13.27
CA ARG A 43 -8.36 4.71 13.45
C ARG A 43 -8.71 4.05 12.11
N THR A 44 -9.41 4.76 11.23
CA THR A 44 -9.77 4.28 9.89
C THR A 44 -8.53 4.16 9.00
N GLU A 45 -7.60 5.13 9.05
CA GLU A 45 -6.29 5.06 8.41
C GLU A 45 -5.54 3.81 8.90
N ASN A 46 -5.38 3.62 10.21
CA ASN A 46 -4.68 2.45 10.76
C ASN A 46 -5.37 1.10 10.40
N GLN A 47 -6.71 1.06 10.34
CA GLN A 47 -7.46 -0.14 9.93
C GLN A 47 -7.41 -0.41 8.42
N LEU A 48 -7.27 0.62 7.59
CA LEU A 48 -7.08 0.49 6.14
C LEU A 48 -5.70 -0.09 5.80
N PHE A 49 -4.67 0.18 6.61
CA PHE A 49 -3.32 -0.35 6.38
C PHE A 49 -3.14 -1.81 6.83
N SER A 50 -3.91 -2.29 7.81
CA SER A 50 -3.90 -3.67 8.30
C SER A 50 -4.21 -4.67 7.17
N GLY A 51 -3.16 -5.27 6.60
CA GLY A 51 -3.24 -6.32 5.58
C GLY A 51 -2.59 -5.98 4.23
N PHE A 52 -2.31 -4.70 3.94
CA PHE A 52 -1.58 -4.30 2.73
C PHE A 52 -0.10 -4.66 2.80
N THR A 53 0.45 -4.88 4.00
CA THR A 53 1.82 -5.34 4.25
C THR A 53 2.20 -6.63 3.51
N VAL A 54 1.24 -7.52 3.22
CA VAL A 54 1.49 -8.75 2.45
C VAL A 54 1.93 -8.45 1.02
N ILE A 55 1.47 -7.34 0.43
CA ILE A 55 1.77 -6.98 -0.95
C ILE A 55 3.28 -6.70 -1.15
N PRO A 56 3.93 -5.74 -0.45
CA PRO A 56 5.37 -5.51 -0.61
C PRO A 56 6.20 -6.73 -0.18
N LEU A 57 5.76 -7.53 0.80
CA LEU A 57 6.46 -8.76 1.17
C LEU A 57 6.46 -9.81 0.05
N SER A 58 5.29 -10.06 -0.55
CA SER A 58 5.13 -11.03 -1.63
C SER A 58 5.90 -10.62 -2.89
N PHE A 59 5.80 -9.35 -3.30
CA PHE A 59 6.59 -8.83 -4.41
C PHE A 59 8.08 -8.79 -4.10
N GLY A 60 8.46 -8.43 -2.87
CA GLY A 60 9.85 -8.45 -2.44
C GLY A 60 10.47 -9.85 -2.51
N ALA A 61 9.75 -10.87 -2.05
CA ALA A 61 10.19 -12.26 -2.17
C ALA A 61 10.29 -12.71 -3.64
N ALA A 62 9.27 -12.37 -4.45
CA ALA A 62 9.26 -12.71 -5.88
C ALA A 62 10.43 -12.07 -6.64
N TRP A 63 10.70 -10.78 -6.40
CA TRP A 63 11.81 -10.07 -7.02
C TRP A 63 13.16 -10.57 -6.53
N LEU A 64 13.32 -10.77 -5.21
CA LEU A 64 14.56 -11.28 -4.63
C LEU A 64 14.95 -12.62 -5.27
N LEU A 65 14.04 -13.59 -5.26
CA LEU A 65 14.30 -14.93 -5.78
C LEU A 65 14.33 -14.98 -7.30
N GLY A 66 13.36 -14.34 -7.95
CA GLY A 66 13.22 -14.38 -9.40
C GLY A 66 14.41 -13.71 -10.10
N TYR A 67 14.81 -12.50 -9.67
CA TYR A 67 15.98 -11.85 -10.24
C TYR A 67 17.30 -12.53 -9.85
N ALA A 68 17.38 -13.17 -8.68
CA ALA A 68 18.56 -13.98 -8.34
C ALA A 68 18.71 -15.15 -9.33
N VAL A 69 17.62 -15.85 -9.67
CA VAL A 69 17.65 -16.92 -10.68
C VAL A 69 18.08 -16.38 -12.04
N LEU A 70 17.53 -15.23 -12.48
CA LEU A 70 17.95 -14.61 -13.74
C LEU A 70 19.44 -14.23 -13.74
N PHE A 71 19.96 -13.66 -12.65
CA PHE A 71 21.37 -13.34 -12.52
C PHE A 71 22.27 -14.58 -12.58
N LEU A 72 21.87 -15.68 -11.95
CA LEU A 72 22.65 -16.92 -11.91
C LEU A 72 22.70 -17.64 -13.26
N VAL A 73 21.71 -17.42 -14.12
CA VAL A 73 21.54 -18.12 -15.41
C VAL A 73 21.96 -17.26 -16.59
N ILE A 74 21.47 -16.02 -16.68
CA ILE A 74 21.69 -15.13 -17.82
C ILE A 74 23.01 -14.38 -17.59
N ARG A 75 24.13 -15.07 -17.80
CA ARG A 75 25.49 -14.54 -17.66
C ARG A 75 26.47 -15.36 -18.53
N PRO A 76 27.67 -14.84 -18.86
CA PRO A 76 28.63 -15.54 -19.74
C PRO A 76 29.03 -16.93 -19.24
N GLU A 77 29.22 -17.07 -17.93
CA GLU A 77 29.43 -18.35 -17.26
C GLU A 77 28.28 -18.62 -16.29
N PRO A 78 27.25 -19.38 -16.72
CA PRO A 78 26.09 -19.71 -15.89
C PRO A 78 26.50 -20.51 -14.66
N LEU A 79 25.97 -20.11 -13.50
CA LEU A 79 26.22 -20.79 -12.22
C LEU A 79 25.18 -21.89 -11.93
N LEU A 80 24.04 -21.85 -12.62
CA LEU A 80 23.01 -22.88 -12.57
C LEU A 80 22.91 -23.59 -13.92
N PRO A 81 22.86 -24.94 -13.94
CA PRO A 81 22.77 -25.72 -15.17
C PRO A 81 21.33 -25.77 -15.69
N ILE A 82 20.67 -24.62 -15.82
CA ILE A 82 19.32 -24.49 -16.36
C ILE A 82 19.34 -23.49 -17.53
N GLY A 83 18.50 -23.72 -18.54
CA GLY A 83 18.37 -22.81 -19.67
C GLY A 83 17.67 -21.49 -19.32
N GLN A 84 17.81 -20.49 -20.19
CA GLN A 84 17.16 -19.18 -20.05
C GLN A 84 15.62 -19.29 -19.99
N GLY A 85 15.01 -20.17 -20.80
CA GLY A 85 13.56 -20.39 -20.79
C GLY A 85 13.00 -20.78 -19.41
N PRO A 86 13.52 -21.87 -18.79
CA PRO A 86 13.17 -22.22 -17.41
C PRO A 86 13.41 -21.10 -16.38
N ALA A 87 14.50 -20.34 -16.49
CA ALA A 87 14.78 -19.23 -15.58
C ALA A 87 13.71 -18.12 -15.67
N LEU A 88 13.32 -17.74 -16.89
CA LEU A 88 12.22 -16.80 -17.14
C LEU A 88 10.89 -17.35 -16.62
N LEU A 89 10.60 -18.64 -16.82
CA LEU A 89 9.39 -19.28 -16.30
C LEU A 89 9.33 -19.18 -14.77
N ILE A 90 10.42 -19.47 -14.06
CA ILE A 90 10.50 -19.34 -12.61
C ILE A 90 10.22 -17.89 -12.18
N TYR A 91 10.87 -16.92 -12.83
CA TYR A 91 10.67 -15.51 -12.56
C TYR A 91 9.20 -15.08 -12.73
N PHE A 92 8.57 -15.41 -13.86
CA PHE A 92 7.18 -15.04 -14.13
C PHE A 92 6.19 -15.80 -13.24
N MET A 93 6.48 -17.04 -12.83
CA MET A 93 5.65 -17.78 -11.86
C MET A 93 5.65 -17.10 -10.49
N LEU A 94 6.82 -16.68 -10.00
CA LEU A 94 6.95 -15.95 -8.74
C LEU A 94 6.21 -14.62 -8.78
N LEU A 95 6.33 -13.87 -9.89
CA LEU A 95 5.55 -12.66 -10.10
C LEU A 95 4.04 -12.93 -10.15
N GLY A 96 3.62 -13.98 -10.86
CA GLY A 96 2.22 -14.39 -10.94
C GLY A 96 1.63 -14.70 -9.56
N MET A 97 2.39 -15.40 -8.71
CA MET A 97 1.98 -15.66 -7.32
C MET A 97 1.80 -14.36 -6.52
N ALA A 98 2.72 -13.40 -6.63
CA ALA A 98 2.60 -12.10 -5.97
C ALA A 98 1.38 -11.29 -6.47
N CYS A 99 1.10 -11.33 -7.77
CA CYS A 99 -0.10 -10.73 -8.36
C CYS A 99 -1.38 -11.39 -7.82
N VAL A 100 -1.41 -12.72 -7.71
CA VAL A 100 -2.55 -13.46 -7.13
C VAL A 100 -2.74 -13.10 -5.66
N CYS A 101 -1.68 -13.03 -4.87
CA CYS A 101 -1.74 -12.55 -3.48
C CYS A 101 -2.34 -11.14 -3.40
N THR A 102 -1.88 -10.23 -4.26
CA THR A 102 -2.38 -8.86 -4.33
C THR A 102 -3.86 -8.82 -4.69
N TRP A 103 -4.28 -9.61 -5.68
CA TRP A 103 -5.68 -9.71 -6.07
C TRP A 103 -6.57 -10.11 -4.89
N PHE A 104 -6.19 -11.15 -4.12
CA PHE A 104 -6.97 -11.57 -2.95
C PHE A 104 -7.03 -10.51 -1.86
N VAL A 105 -5.90 -9.83 -1.57
CA VAL A 105 -5.85 -8.73 -0.58
C VAL A 105 -6.76 -7.58 -1.01
N VAL A 106 -6.62 -7.10 -2.24
CA VAL A 106 -7.41 -5.99 -2.78
C VAL A 106 -8.89 -6.37 -2.87
N ALA A 107 -9.23 -7.57 -3.36
CA ALA A 107 -10.61 -8.03 -3.47
C ALA A 107 -11.28 -8.17 -2.10
N ARG A 108 -10.55 -8.60 -1.06
CA ARG A 108 -11.06 -8.64 0.31
C ARG A 108 -11.32 -7.23 0.85
N SER A 109 -10.38 -6.31 0.67
CA SER A 109 -10.45 -4.94 1.19
C SER A 109 -11.50 -4.08 0.47
N SER A 110 -11.78 -4.37 -0.81
CA SER A 110 -12.70 -3.56 -1.63
C SER A 110 -14.18 -3.82 -1.35
N ARG A 111 -14.55 -4.87 -0.61
CA ARG A 111 -15.95 -5.28 -0.38
C ARG A 111 -16.78 -4.29 0.44
N GLY A 112 -16.15 -3.29 1.07
CA GLY A 112 -16.82 -2.28 1.89
C GLY A 112 -16.80 -0.85 1.33
N LEU A 113 -16.09 -0.60 0.21
CA LEU A 113 -15.94 0.75 -0.34
C LEU A 113 -17.17 1.12 -1.18
N ARG A 114 -17.96 2.11 -0.74
CA ARG A 114 -19.08 2.70 -1.48
C ARG A 114 -18.86 4.22 -1.63
N GLY A 115 -19.13 4.79 -2.82
CA GLY A 115 -19.08 6.24 -3.10
C GLY A 115 -17.92 6.70 -3.99
N GLY A 116 -17.64 8.01 -4.04
CA GLY A 116 -16.66 8.64 -4.96
C GLY A 116 -15.21 8.16 -4.86
N SER A 117 -14.83 7.54 -3.73
CA SER A 117 -13.54 6.86 -3.57
C SER A 117 -13.40 5.63 -4.50
N GLN A 118 -14.51 4.96 -4.86
CA GLN A 118 -14.52 3.82 -5.75
C GLN A 118 -14.08 4.18 -7.18
N GLN A 119 -14.49 5.36 -7.68
CA GLN A 119 -14.14 5.80 -9.03
C GLN A 119 -12.63 6.08 -9.15
N SER A 120 -12.05 6.75 -8.15
CA SER A 120 -10.60 7.04 -8.16
C SER A 120 -9.77 5.76 -8.06
N ALA A 121 -10.18 4.81 -7.23
CA ALA A 121 -9.54 3.50 -7.14
C ALA A 121 -9.66 2.70 -8.45
N ALA A 122 -10.82 2.74 -9.11
CA ALA A 122 -11.02 2.09 -10.41
C ALA A 122 -10.16 2.72 -11.51
N MET A 123 -10.12 4.05 -11.60
CA MET A 123 -9.27 4.77 -12.55
C MET A 123 -7.78 4.47 -12.32
N TYR A 124 -7.36 4.39 -11.06
CA TYR A 124 -5.99 4.00 -10.71
C TYR A 124 -5.67 2.56 -11.16
N GLY A 125 -6.56 1.60 -10.89
CA GLY A 125 -6.42 0.22 -11.36
C GLY A 125 -6.41 0.08 -12.89
N ILE A 126 -7.26 0.82 -13.59
CA ILE A 126 -7.26 0.86 -15.06
C ILE A 126 -5.95 1.45 -15.58
N SER A 127 -5.42 2.50 -14.93
CA SER A 127 -4.14 3.11 -15.31
C SER A 127 -2.98 2.13 -15.22
N TRP A 128 -3.00 1.20 -14.25
CA TRP A 128 -2.04 0.09 -14.17
C TRP A 128 -2.09 -0.80 -15.42
N MET A 129 -3.29 -1.24 -15.81
CA MET A 129 -3.45 -2.12 -16.98
C MET A 129 -3.06 -1.40 -18.28
N VAL A 130 -3.55 -0.17 -18.47
CA VAL A 130 -3.24 0.65 -19.65
C VAL A 130 -1.74 0.92 -19.75
N GLY A 131 -1.08 1.28 -18.65
CA GLY A 131 0.35 1.56 -18.67
C GLY A 131 1.20 0.30 -18.92
N MET A 132 0.80 -0.87 -18.39
CA MET A 132 1.53 -2.13 -18.63
C MET A 132 1.39 -2.57 -20.10
N VAL A 133 0.18 -2.52 -20.64
CA VAL A 133 -0.09 -2.83 -22.06
C VAL A 133 0.62 -1.84 -22.97
N GLY A 134 0.54 -0.54 -22.68
CA GLY A 134 1.22 0.50 -23.46
C GLY A 134 2.75 0.33 -23.44
N THR A 135 3.32 0.05 -22.27
CA THR A 135 4.76 -0.23 -22.12
C THR A 135 5.16 -1.45 -22.95
N ALA A 136 4.43 -2.57 -22.81
CA ALA A 136 4.71 -3.79 -23.58
C ALA A 136 4.57 -3.56 -25.09
N ALA A 137 3.57 -2.82 -25.55
CA ALA A 137 3.37 -2.52 -26.97
C ALA A 137 4.55 -1.73 -27.56
N VAL A 138 5.05 -0.72 -26.84
CA VAL A 138 6.22 0.06 -27.25
C VAL A 138 7.46 -0.83 -27.29
N LEU A 139 7.68 -1.65 -26.27
CA LEU A 139 8.82 -2.57 -26.26
C LEU A 139 8.79 -3.54 -27.45
N ILE A 140 7.64 -4.16 -27.73
CA ILE A 140 7.44 -5.04 -28.89
C ILE A 140 7.75 -4.30 -30.20
N ALA A 141 7.24 -3.08 -30.36
CA ALA A 141 7.42 -2.29 -31.58
C ALA A 141 8.89 -1.88 -31.83
N VAL A 142 9.67 -1.71 -30.75
CA VAL A 142 11.07 -1.29 -30.84
C VAL A 142 12.02 -2.46 -31.10
N MET A 143 11.68 -3.71 -30.71
CA MET A 143 12.59 -4.86 -30.89
C MET A 143 13.07 -5.07 -32.34
N PRO A 144 12.21 -4.98 -33.38
CA PRO A 144 12.64 -5.14 -34.78
C PRO A 144 13.59 -4.05 -35.30
N LEU A 145 13.78 -2.95 -34.57
CA LEU A 145 14.64 -1.82 -34.97
C LEU A 145 16.14 -2.08 -34.74
N GLY A 146 16.53 -3.33 -34.48
CA GLY A 146 17.93 -3.72 -34.31
C GLY A 146 18.49 -3.48 -32.89
N VAL A 147 17.63 -3.51 -31.87
CA VAL A 147 18.06 -3.43 -30.46
C VAL A 147 18.96 -4.62 -30.12
N SER A 148 20.11 -4.37 -29.50
CA SER A 148 21.00 -5.45 -29.09
C SER A 148 20.33 -6.35 -28.03
N PRO A 149 20.63 -7.66 -27.98
CA PRO A 149 19.98 -8.57 -27.04
C PRO A 149 20.08 -8.13 -25.57
N GLY A 150 21.26 -7.64 -25.15
CA GLY A 150 21.43 -7.13 -23.78
C GLY A 150 20.63 -5.86 -23.49
N ALA A 151 20.46 -4.97 -24.48
CA ALA A 151 19.59 -3.80 -24.33
C ALA A 151 18.10 -4.21 -24.30
N ALA A 152 17.71 -5.21 -25.10
CA ALA A 152 16.36 -5.76 -25.08
C ALA A 152 16.03 -6.37 -23.70
N ASP A 153 16.91 -7.22 -23.17
CA ASP A 153 16.77 -7.83 -21.84
C ASP A 153 16.65 -6.78 -20.73
N LEU A 154 17.46 -5.71 -20.81
CA LEU A 154 17.40 -4.59 -19.88
C LEU A 154 16.08 -3.84 -19.99
N LEU A 155 15.63 -3.51 -21.20
CA LEU A 155 14.37 -2.78 -21.44
C LEU A 155 13.16 -3.57 -20.94
N TRP A 156 13.10 -4.87 -21.25
CA TRP A 156 12.01 -5.75 -20.81
C TRP A 156 11.94 -5.92 -19.29
N SER A 157 13.05 -5.76 -18.60
CA SER A 157 13.08 -5.79 -17.14
C SER A 157 12.83 -4.41 -16.50
N ALA A 158 13.49 -3.36 -16.98
CA ALA A 158 13.50 -2.06 -16.33
C ALA A 158 12.22 -1.23 -16.62
N ALA A 159 11.69 -1.28 -17.83
CA ALA A 159 10.56 -0.42 -18.20
C ALA A 159 9.28 -0.72 -17.39
N PRO A 160 8.86 -1.98 -17.17
CA PRO A 160 7.73 -2.28 -16.29
C PRO A 160 7.98 -1.86 -14.84
N GLY A 161 9.23 -1.97 -14.36
CA GLY A 161 9.62 -1.54 -13.01
C GLY A 161 9.50 -0.03 -12.82
N LEU A 162 10.00 0.76 -13.77
CA LEU A 162 9.87 2.23 -13.76
C LEU A 162 8.41 2.67 -13.83
N MET A 163 7.63 2.05 -14.72
CA MET A 163 6.20 2.33 -14.85
C MET A 163 5.47 2.04 -13.54
N ALA A 164 5.68 0.86 -12.94
CA ALA A 164 5.08 0.46 -11.68
C ALA A 164 5.47 1.42 -10.54
N GLY A 165 6.75 1.75 -10.43
CA GLY A 165 7.24 2.69 -9.42
C GLY A 165 6.64 4.09 -9.57
N MET A 166 6.50 4.60 -10.79
CA MET A 166 5.85 5.89 -11.04
C MET A 166 4.36 5.90 -10.74
N LEU A 167 3.65 4.80 -11.01
CA LEU A 167 2.26 4.69 -10.59
C LEU A 167 2.12 4.61 -9.07
N LEU A 168 3.04 3.96 -8.37
CA LEU A 168 3.02 3.96 -6.90
C LEU A 168 3.32 5.35 -6.33
N LEU A 169 4.27 6.10 -6.92
CA LEU A 169 4.52 7.50 -6.59
C LEU A 169 3.28 8.37 -6.79
N SER A 170 2.63 8.27 -7.96
CA SER A 170 1.43 9.06 -8.26
C SER A 170 0.26 8.67 -7.36
N GLY A 171 0.07 7.36 -7.12
CA GLY A 171 -0.93 6.86 -6.18
C GLY A 171 -0.70 7.37 -4.76
N GLY A 172 0.53 7.28 -4.25
CA GLY A 172 0.88 7.83 -2.94
C GLY A 172 0.68 9.34 -2.84
N ALA A 173 0.96 10.10 -3.90
CA ALA A 173 0.71 11.54 -3.94
C ALA A 173 -0.79 11.88 -3.98
N VAL A 174 -1.57 11.19 -4.80
CA VAL A 174 -3.01 11.43 -4.97
C VAL A 174 -3.81 10.98 -3.74
N PHE A 175 -3.45 9.84 -3.15
CA PHE A 175 -4.13 9.26 -1.99
C PHE A 175 -3.51 9.66 -0.65
N SER A 176 -2.48 10.52 -0.65
CA SER A 176 -1.73 10.92 0.55
C SER A 176 -1.15 9.75 1.35
N ASP A 177 -0.76 8.68 0.66
CA ASP A 177 -0.14 7.49 1.24
C ASP A 177 1.38 7.57 1.11
N VAL A 178 2.03 7.93 2.22
CA VAL A 178 3.49 8.04 2.32
C VAL A 178 4.22 6.70 2.15
N TRP A 179 3.59 5.57 2.50
CA TRP A 179 4.18 4.25 2.32
C TRP A 179 4.18 3.87 0.84
N GLN A 180 3.05 4.08 0.16
CA GLN A 180 2.94 3.85 -1.28
C GLN A 180 3.91 4.76 -2.05
N TYR A 181 4.00 6.04 -1.66
CA TYR A 181 4.95 6.98 -2.25
C TYR A 181 6.41 6.54 -2.05
N GLY A 182 6.78 6.16 -0.82
CA GLY A 182 8.13 5.71 -0.50
C GLY A 182 8.54 4.42 -1.24
N ILE A 183 7.63 3.45 -1.36
CA ILE A 183 7.86 2.23 -2.15
C ILE A 183 8.05 2.59 -3.63
N GLY A 184 7.19 3.46 -4.19
CA GLY A 184 7.32 3.91 -5.57
C GLY A 184 8.66 4.60 -5.84
N LEU A 185 9.07 5.51 -4.96
CA LEU A 185 10.36 6.19 -5.04
C LEU A 185 11.52 5.19 -5.05
N TRP A 186 11.47 4.21 -4.15
CA TRP A 186 12.50 3.19 -4.05
C TRP A 186 12.57 2.30 -5.29
N ILE A 187 11.42 1.87 -5.82
CA ILE A 187 11.38 1.07 -7.06
C ILE A 187 11.97 1.86 -8.23
N VAL A 188 11.60 3.14 -8.39
CA VAL A 188 12.17 3.97 -9.46
C VAL A 188 13.67 4.13 -9.29
N ALA A 189 14.13 4.47 -8.09
CA ALA A 189 15.55 4.66 -7.80
C ALA A 189 16.36 3.39 -8.04
N SER A 190 15.90 2.25 -7.50
CA SER A 190 16.58 0.96 -7.65
C SER A 190 16.59 0.46 -9.09
N THR A 191 15.50 0.66 -9.84
CA THR A 191 15.40 0.28 -11.26
C THR A 191 16.23 1.18 -12.17
N ALA A 192 16.28 2.48 -11.90
CA ALA A 192 17.16 3.39 -12.64
C ALA A 192 18.64 3.09 -12.35
N ALA A 193 18.99 2.87 -11.07
CA ALA A 193 20.35 2.54 -10.66
C ALA A 193 20.83 1.21 -11.25
N SER A 194 19.98 0.18 -11.27
CA SER A 194 20.33 -1.14 -11.82
C SER A 194 20.61 -1.09 -13.32
N ALA A 195 19.95 -0.19 -14.07
CA ALA A 195 20.18 -0.03 -15.49
C ALA A 195 21.62 0.38 -15.83
N PHE A 196 22.27 1.17 -14.98
CA PHE A 196 23.68 1.54 -15.17
C PHE A 196 24.66 0.38 -14.95
N ALA A 197 24.22 -0.70 -14.28
CA ALA A 197 25.05 -1.88 -14.08
C ALA A 197 25.09 -2.81 -15.32
N GLY A 198 24.12 -2.67 -16.23
CA GLY A 198 23.99 -3.51 -17.43
C GLY A 198 23.67 -4.97 -17.13
N ILE A 199 23.43 -5.77 -18.17
CA ILE A 199 23.26 -7.23 -18.02
C ILE A 199 24.63 -7.89 -17.83
N PRO A 200 24.84 -8.75 -16.81
CA PRO A 200 23.80 -9.36 -15.96
C PRO A 200 23.56 -8.66 -14.61
N PHE A 201 24.42 -7.70 -14.22
CA PHE A 201 24.41 -7.11 -12.89
C PHE A 201 23.12 -6.33 -12.54
N HIS A 202 22.38 -5.86 -13.54
CA HIS A 202 21.03 -5.34 -13.40
C HIS A 202 20.14 -6.29 -12.59
N TYR A 203 20.16 -7.59 -12.89
CA TYR A 203 19.38 -8.58 -12.16
C TYR A 203 19.84 -8.73 -10.72
N LEU A 204 21.14 -8.67 -10.46
CA LEU A 204 21.66 -8.72 -9.08
C LEU A 204 21.19 -7.51 -8.26
N VAL A 205 21.28 -6.31 -8.84
CA VAL A 205 20.81 -5.08 -8.18
C VAL A 205 19.30 -5.14 -7.96
N MET A 206 18.52 -5.60 -8.94
CA MET A 206 17.06 -5.74 -8.79
C MET A 206 16.66 -6.81 -7.78
N SER A 207 17.42 -7.90 -7.66
CA SER A 207 17.23 -8.91 -6.61
C SER A 207 17.45 -8.30 -5.22
N LEU A 208 18.61 -7.66 -5.00
CA LEU A 208 19.00 -7.15 -3.69
C LEU A 208 18.31 -5.84 -3.33
N ALA A 209 18.45 -4.79 -4.15
CA ALA A 209 17.88 -3.48 -3.88
C ALA A 209 16.37 -3.48 -4.16
N GLY A 210 15.93 -4.03 -5.29
CA GLY A 210 14.50 -4.13 -5.61
C GLY A 210 13.78 -5.06 -4.63
N GLY A 211 14.06 -6.36 -4.70
CA GLY A 211 13.40 -7.37 -3.87
C GLY A 211 13.67 -7.21 -2.38
N GLY A 212 14.94 -7.12 -1.99
CA GLY A 212 15.32 -6.91 -0.58
C GLY A 212 14.80 -5.60 0.00
N GLY A 213 14.79 -4.52 -0.78
CA GLY A 213 14.21 -3.25 -0.34
C GLY A 213 12.72 -3.34 -0.07
N LEU A 214 11.95 -3.99 -0.96
CA LEU A 214 10.51 -4.23 -0.74
C LEU A 214 10.23 -5.08 0.51
N LEU A 215 11.07 -6.08 0.78
CA LEU A 215 10.97 -6.86 2.02
C LEU A 215 11.21 -5.99 3.25
N VAL A 216 12.22 -5.11 3.20
CA VAL A 216 12.51 -4.16 4.28
C VAL A 216 11.32 -3.23 4.53
N PHE A 217 10.73 -2.65 3.48
CA PHE A 217 9.49 -1.85 3.60
C PHE A 217 8.36 -2.64 4.24
N GLY A 218 8.09 -3.86 3.76
CA GLY A 218 7.05 -4.71 4.33
C GLY A 218 7.28 -5.06 5.81
N VAL A 219 8.53 -5.36 6.20
CA VAL A 219 8.86 -5.60 7.62
C VAL A 219 8.68 -4.36 8.47
N PHE A 220 9.05 -3.17 7.98
CA PHE A 220 8.81 -1.92 8.69
C PHE A 220 7.33 -1.64 8.87
N GLN A 221 6.52 -1.85 7.83
CA GLN A 221 5.07 -1.71 7.88
C GLN A 221 4.46 -2.68 8.90
N LEU A 222 4.84 -3.97 8.87
CA LEU A 222 4.40 -4.97 9.85
C LEU A 222 4.73 -4.58 11.29
N ARG A 223 5.94 -4.05 11.51
CA ARG A 223 6.37 -3.60 12.84
C ARG A 223 5.61 -2.36 13.30
N ALA A 224 5.27 -1.45 12.39
CA ALA A 224 4.45 -0.28 12.69
C ALA A 224 3.04 -0.71 13.10
N GLU A 225 2.40 -1.60 12.35
CA GLU A 225 1.08 -2.17 12.66
C GLU A 225 1.07 -2.84 14.04
N ARG A 226 2.01 -3.76 14.31
CA ARG A 226 2.10 -4.46 15.60
C ARG A 226 2.33 -3.53 16.80
N ARG A 227 3.04 -2.41 16.60
CA ARG A 227 3.24 -1.41 17.65
C ARG A 227 1.96 -0.65 17.96
N ALA A 228 1.19 -0.30 16.93
CA ALA A 228 -0.11 0.34 17.10
C ALA A 228 -1.09 -0.58 17.83
N ASP A 229 -1.15 -1.87 17.46
CA ASP A 229 -2.02 -2.85 18.12
C ASP A 229 -1.68 -3.05 19.61
N ARG A 230 -0.39 -3.13 19.94
CA ARG A 230 0.07 -3.24 21.32
C ARG A 230 -0.28 -2.01 22.16
N ALA A 231 -0.19 -0.82 21.59
CA ALA A 231 -0.56 0.43 22.28
C ALA A 231 -2.08 0.58 22.46
N ALA A 232 -2.89 -0.15 21.69
CA ALA A 232 -4.34 -0.12 21.76
C ALA A 232 -4.93 -1.13 22.78
N LEU A 233 -4.15 -2.09 23.25
CA LEU A 233 -4.56 -2.97 24.34
C LEU A 233 -4.66 -2.14 25.64
N PRO A 234 -5.81 -2.10 26.33
CA PRO A 234 -5.90 -1.42 27.61
C PRO A 234 -4.84 -2.01 28.55
N ALA A 235 -4.12 -1.13 29.25
CA ALA A 235 -3.25 -1.54 30.33
C ALA A 235 -4.11 -2.28 31.35
N GLY A 236 -4.15 -3.61 31.24
CA GLY A 236 -4.96 -4.45 32.11
C GLY A 236 -4.54 -4.24 33.54
N ASP A 237 -5.55 -3.99 34.37
CA ASP A 237 -5.54 -3.98 35.83
C ASP A 237 -4.47 -4.93 36.39
N GLY A 238 -3.41 -4.32 36.90
CA GLY A 238 -2.31 -4.97 37.57
C GLY A 238 -1.83 -4.10 38.71
N ALA A 239 -2.70 -3.92 39.71
CA ALA A 239 -2.35 -3.58 41.09
C ALA A 239 -3.52 -3.93 42.00
#